data_AF-A0A6A6LLV4-F1
#
_entry.id   AF-A0A6A6LLV4-F1
#
_cell.length_a   1.000
_cell.length_b   1.000
_cell.length_c   1.000
_cell.angle_alpha   90.00
_cell.angle_beta   90.00
_cell.angle_gamma   90.00
#
_symmetry.space_group_name_H-M   'P 1'
#
loop_
_entity.id
_entity.type
_entity.pdbx_description
1 polymer ?
#
loop_
_entity_poly.entity_id
_entity_poly.type
_entity_poly.pdbx_seq_one_letter_code
_entity_poly.pdbx_strand_id
1 'polypeptide(L)'
;MVFEVAPKLPVLDFSKETLKPGTSCWLKACADVRQALEEYGFFAVEYKKLSSELRNGVFGVLKELFDLPTEVKMQNKCQRPLISYIGHDARTLHESMGIEDAATLEAAQKFTNLMWPTGNDRFCEYIHAYGKLVTELDQMVTRMIFESYGVEKHHDSYVDSTCYVLRLLKTRAPKENETNLGLGTHTDTSFTTILHQNQVNGLEVDTKDGKINVDFSPSSFVVMAGDALMVPEELVDEEYPLKYKPLDHLGFLHFFQKTRRPIKDYCGI
;
A
#
# COMPACT_ATOMS: atom_id res chain seq x y z
N MET A 1 -24.97 7.19 -29.06
CA MET A 1 -24.59 7.67 -27.72
C MET A 1 -24.03 6.47 -26.97
N VAL A 2 -22.72 6.38 -26.84
CA VAL A 2 -22.09 5.39 -25.97
C VAL A 2 -22.17 5.98 -24.57
N PHE A 3 -22.86 5.30 -23.65
CA PHE A 3 -22.81 5.66 -22.24
C PHE A 3 -21.40 5.31 -21.76
N GLU A 4 -20.58 6.31 -21.43
CA GLU A 4 -19.37 6.09 -20.63
C GLU A 4 -19.83 5.58 -19.26
N VAL A 5 -19.66 4.27 -19.04
CA VAL A 5 -19.85 3.66 -17.73
C VAL A 5 -18.66 4.12 -16.89
N ALA A 6 -18.92 4.89 -15.83
CA ALA A 6 -17.87 5.31 -14.91
C ALA A 6 -17.07 4.08 -14.44
N PRO A 7 -15.72 4.15 -14.41
CA PRO A 7 -14.91 2.98 -14.06
C PRO A 7 -15.25 2.55 -12.63
N LYS A 8 -15.60 1.29 -12.46
CA LYS A 8 -16.13 0.76 -11.20
C LYS A 8 -15.00 0.11 -10.40
N LEU A 9 -14.79 0.57 -9.16
CA LEU A 9 -13.93 -0.08 -8.18
C LEU A 9 -14.39 -1.54 -7.98
N PRO A 10 -13.58 -2.57 -8.33
CA PRO A 10 -13.92 -3.94 -8.02
C PRO A 10 -13.84 -4.15 -6.50
N VAL A 11 -14.87 -4.78 -5.93
CA VAL A 11 -14.96 -5.06 -4.49
C VAL A 11 -15.05 -6.57 -4.29
N LEU A 12 -14.08 -7.14 -3.56
CA LEU A 12 -14.00 -8.56 -3.24
C LEU A 12 -14.30 -8.79 -1.76
N ASP A 13 -15.07 -9.83 -1.44
CA ASP A 13 -15.43 -10.15 -0.05
C ASP A 13 -14.55 -11.29 0.49
N PHE A 14 -13.64 -10.95 1.41
CA PHE A 14 -12.73 -11.89 2.05
C PHE A 14 -13.23 -12.33 3.44
N SER A 15 -14.46 -12.00 3.78
CA SER A 15 -15.02 -12.20 5.11
C SER A 15 -15.74 -13.54 5.27
N LYS A 16 -15.78 -14.37 4.23
CA LYS A 16 -16.44 -15.67 4.25
C LYS A 16 -15.56 -16.71 4.94
N GLU A 17 -16.09 -17.38 5.95
CA GLU A 17 -15.37 -18.48 6.64
C GLU A 17 -14.98 -19.64 5.71
N THR A 18 -15.70 -19.79 4.59
CA THR A 18 -15.42 -20.81 3.56
C THR A 18 -14.26 -20.45 2.64
N LEU A 19 -13.72 -19.23 2.74
CA LEU A 19 -12.58 -18.75 1.96
C LEU A 19 -11.29 -19.35 2.53
N LYS A 20 -11.04 -20.61 2.19
CA LYS A 20 -9.88 -21.38 2.63
C LYS A 20 -9.21 -22.04 1.43
N PRO A 21 -7.87 -22.14 1.40
CA PRO A 21 -7.16 -22.79 0.31
C PRO A 21 -7.74 -24.16 -0.05
N GLY A 22 -7.88 -24.42 -1.35
CA GLY A 22 -8.44 -25.67 -1.90
C GLY A 22 -9.96 -25.76 -1.96
N THR A 23 -10.72 -24.77 -1.46
CA THR A 23 -12.19 -24.75 -1.63
C THR A 23 -12.60 -24.13 -2.97
N SER A 24 -13.83 -24.41 -3.42
CA SER A 24 -14.38 -23.77 -4.62
C SER A 24 -14.52 -22.24 -4.47
N CYS A 25 -14.83 -21.77 -3.26
CA CYS A 25 -14.84 -20.34 -2.94
C CYS A 25 -13.45 -19.70 -3.10
N TRP A 26 -12.40 -20.40 -2.68
CA TRP A 26 -11.02 -19.94 -2.83
C TRP A 26 -10.56 -19.91 -4.28
N LEU A 27 -10.83 -20.96 -5.07
CA LEU A 27 -10.52 -20.97 -6.50
C LEU A 27 -11.20 -19.82 -7.24
N LYS A 28 -12.46 -19.55 -6.90
CA LYS A 28 -13.18 -18.39 -7.43
C LYS A 28 -12.50 -17.08 -7.01
N ALA A 29 -12.15 -16.92 -5.73
CA ALA A 29 -11.46 -15.72 -5.25
C ALA A 29 -10.09 -15.52 -5.93
N CYS A 30 -9.34 -16.59 -6.20
CA CYS A 30 -8.10 -16.51 -6.98
C CYS A 30 -8.34 -15.95 -8.38
N ALA A 31 -9.38 -16.43 -9.06
CA ALA A 31 -9.75 -15.91 -10.38
C ALA A 31 -10.21 -14.45 -10.32
N ASP A 32 -11.02 -14.09 -9.32
CA ASP A 32 -11.53 -12.72 -9.13
C ASP A 32 -10.38 -11.74 -8.79
N VAL A 33 -9.43 -12.14 -7.94
CA VAL A 33 -8.21 -11.35 -7.60
C VAL A 33 -7.36 -11.14 -8.84
N ARG A 34 -7.04 -12.22 -9.57
CA ARG A 34 -6.24 -12.13 -10.80
C ARG A 34 -6.88 -11.20 -11.81
N GLN A 35 -8.18 -11.39 -12.07
CA GLN A 35 -8.92 -10.56 -13.01
C GLN A 35 -8.90 -9.09 -12.58
N ALA A 36 -9.10 -8.80 -11.29
CA ALA A 36 -9.12 -7.42 -10.82
C ALA A 36 -7.75 -6.73 -10.97
N LEU A 37 -6.66 -7.44 -10.70
CA LEU A 37 -5.30 -6.93 -10.88
C LEU A 37 -4.95 -6.76 -12.37
N GLU A 38 -5.33 -7.69 -13.25
CA GLU A 38 -5.06 -7.60 -14.69
C GLU A 38 -5.85 -6.48 -15.38
N GLU A 39 -7.11 -6.27 -14.99
CA GLU A 39 -8.02 -5.33 -15.65
C GLU A 39 -7.91 -3.92 -15.07
N TYR A 40 -7.73 -3.80 -13.76
CA TYR A 40 -7.80 -2.52 -13.05
C TYR A 40 -6.48 -2.14 -12.36
N GLY A 41 -5.60 -3.10 -12.07
CA GLY A 41 -4.38 -2.89 -11.27
C GLY A 41 -4.62 -2.83 -9.76
N PHE A 42 -5.88 -2.87 -9.30
CA PHE A 42 -6.25 -2.80 -7.89
C PHE A 42 -7.67 -3.32 -7.64
N PHE A 43 -8.00 -3.55 -6.37
CA PHE A 43 -9.35 -3.83 -5.90
C PHE A 43 -9.54 -3.43 -4.45
N ALA A 44 -10.78 -3.15 -4.06
CA ALA A 44 -11.15 -3.07 -2.65
C ALA A 44 -11.48 -4.46 -2.10
N VAL A 45 -11.10 -4.72 -0.86
CA VAL A 45 -11.39 -5.96 -0.15
C VAL A 45 -12.18 -5.66 1.13
N GLU A 46 -13.32 -6.33 1.31
CA GLU A 46 -14.02 -6.35 2.58
C GLU A 46 -13.41 -7.40 3.50
N TYR A 47 -12.91 -6.98 4.67
CA TYR A 47 -12.18 -7.86 5.58
C TYR A 47 -12.67 -7.70 7.01
N LYS A 48 -13.71 -8.45 7.37
CA LYS A 48 -14.37 -8.38 8.70
C LYS A 48 -13.49 -8.75 9.90
N LYS A 49 -12.28 -9.28 9.68
CA LYS A 49 -11.31 -9.45 10.77
C LYS A 49 -10.84 -8.12 11.35
N LEU A 50 -10.92 -7.02 10.59
CA LEU A 50 -10.70 -5.69 11.13
C LEU A 50 -11.89 -5.27 11.99
N SER A 51 -11.75 -5.39 13.31
CA SER A 51 -12.74 -4.89 14.25
C SER A 51 -12.76 -3.36 14.27
N SER A 52 -13.92 -2.79 14.57
CA SER A 52 -14.06 -1.33 14.77
C SER A 52 -13.19 -0.83 15.91
N GLU A 53 -13.00 -1.63 16.96
CA GLU A 53 -12.10 -1.36 18.08
C GLU A 53 -10.65 -1.21 17.62
N LEU A 54 -10.12 -2.20 16.89
CA LEU A 54 -8.74 -2.16 16.38
C LEU A 54 -8.55 -0.97 15.44
N ARG A 55 -9.49 -0.77 14.50
CA ARG A 55 -9.48 0.37 13.57
C ARG A 55 -9.42 1.71 14.31
N ASN A 56 -10.33 1.92 15.27
CA ASN A 56 -10.42 3.16 16.03
C ASN A 56 -9.19 3.35 16.93
N GLY A 57 -8.70 2.27 17.53
CA GLY A 57 -7.50 2.26 18.36
C GLY A 57 -6.26 2.69 17.58
N VAL A 58 -6.04 2.09 16.40
CA VAL A 58 -4.94 2.45 15.48
C VAL A 58 -5.02 3.91 15.09
N PHE A 59 -6.14 4.39 14.53
CA PHE A 59 -6.25 5.80 14.14
C PHE A 59 -6.16 6.76 15.34
N GLY A 60 -6.52 6.32 16.54
CA GLY A 60 -6.30 7.05 17.79
C GLY A 60 -4.82 7.22 18.10
N VAL A 61 -4.06 6.13 18.15
CA VAL A 61 -2.63 6.18 18.47
C VAL A 61 -1.78 6.81 17.35
N LEU A 62 -2.26 6.80 16.10
CA LEU A 62 -1.64 7.54 15.01
C LEU A 62 -1.75 9.05 15.19
N LYS A 63 -2.85 9.57 15.74
CA LYS A 63 -2.94 11.00 16.08
C LYS A 63 -1.88 11.37 17.11
N GLU A 64 -1.75 10.57 18.17
CA GLU A 64 -0.73 10.76 19.22
C GLU A 64 0.69 10.75 18.64
N LEU A 65 0.99 9.80 17.74
CA LEU A 65 2.28 9.73 17.03
C LEU A 65 2.58 11.00 16.25
N PHE A 66 1.64 11.46 15.43
CA PHE A 66 1.87 12.60 14.55
C PHE A 66 1.82 13.96 15.27
N ASP A 67 1.32 14.00 16.50
CA ASP A 67 1.33 15.18 17.36
C ASP A 67 2.62 15.29 18.20
N LEU A 68 3.52 14.27 18.14
CA LEU A 68 4.86 14.38 18.71
C LEU A 68 5.67 15.53 18.06
N PRO A 69 6.64 16.10 18.80
CA PRO A 69 7.57 17.08 18.25
C PRO A 69 8.29 16.55 17.01
N THR A 70 8.49 17.40 16.01
CA THR A 70 9.17 17.04 14.75
C THR A 70 10.54 16.42 15.01
N GLU A 71 11.28 16.91 16.02
CA GLU A 71 12.61 16.43 16.39
C GLU A 71 12.61 14.98 16.88
N VAL A 72 11.51 14.54 17.51
CA VAL A 72 11.31 13.16 17.94
C VAL A 72 11.00 12.29 16.73
N LYS A 73 10.08 12.72 15.86
CA LYS A 73 9.71 11.99 14.64
C LYS A 73 10.90 11.84 13.68
N MET A 74 11.77 12.86 13.60
CA MET A 74 13.03 12.83 12.85
C MET A 74 14.05 11.79 13.37
N GLN A 75 13.85 11.20 14.55
CA GLN A 75 14.67 10.07 14.99
C GLN A 75 14.36 8.79 14.21
N ASN A 76 13.20 8.69 13.55
CA ASN A 76 12.90 7.58 12.63
C ASN A 76 13.77 7.68 11.37
N LYS A 77 14.97 7.11 11.46
CA LYS A 77 15.96 7.05 10.39
C LYS A 77 16.22 5.60 10.04
N CYS A 78 16.02 5.25 8.78
CA CYS A 78 16.41 3.97 8.21
C CYS A 78 17.26 4.22 6.97
N GLN A 79 18.28 3.38 6.76
CA GLN A 79 19.12 3.44 5.57
C GLN A 79 18.35 3.05 4.31
N ARG A 80 17.25 2.30 4.45
CA ARG A 80 16.38 1.95 3.33
C ARG A 80 15.52 3.14 2.94
N PRO A 81 15.39 3.42 1.63
CA PRO A 81 14.59 4.54 1.15
C PRO A 81 13.13 4.41 1.59
N LEU A 82 12.48 5.56 1.76
CA LEU A 82 11.07 5.71 2.09
C LEU A 82 10.66 5.25 3.51
N ILE A 83 11.48 4.58 4.31
CA ILE A 83 11.08 4.15 5.68
C ILE A 83 11.25 5.28 6.71
N SER A 84 12.25 6.13 6.50
CA SER A 84 12.53 7.28 7.36
C SER A 84 11.35 8.27 7.43
N TYR A 85 11.39 9.12 8.44
CA TYR A 85 10.49 10.26 8.56
C TYR A 85 10.52 11.17 7.32
N ILE A 86 9.33 11.47 6.78
CA ILE A 86 9.08 12.45 5.72
C ILE A 86 8.08 13.47 6.26
N GLY A 87 8.33 14.76 6.04
CA GLY A 87 7.41 15.84 6.48
C GLY A 87 8.10 17.01 7.17
N HIS A 88 9.43 17.16 7.04
CA HIS A 88 10.16 18.28 7.63
C HIS A 88 10.04 19.59 6.83
N ASP A 89 9.55 19.55 5.57
CA ASP A 89 9.34 20.76 4.76
C ASP A 89 7.92 21.30 5.00
N ALA A 90 7.82 22.58 5.38
CA ALA A 90 6.55 23.27 5.60
C ALA A 90 5.61 23.23 4.37
N ARG A 91 6.17 23.03 3.17
CA ARG A 91 5.42 22.89 1.91
C ARG A 91 4.80 21.51 1.70
N THR A 92 5.22 20.49 2.44
CA THR A 92 4.65 19.14 2.29
C THR A 92 3.30 19.06 2.99
N LEU A 93 2.28 18.58 2.28
CA LEU A 93 0.94 18.37 2.81
C LEU A 93 0.80 17.04 3.56
N HIS A 94 1.76 16.13 3.37
CA HIS A 94 1.79 14.84 4.01
C HIS A 94 3.02 14.69 4.92
N GLU A 95 2.82 13.88 5.95
CA GLU A 95 3.84 13.42 6.88
C GLU A 95 3.79 11.89 6.88
N SER A 96 4.93 11.21 6.85
CA SER A 96 4.94 9.74 6.90
C SER A 96 6.15 9.15 7.62
N MET A 97 5.95 7.94 8.16
CA MET A 97 6.97 7.12 8.83
C MET A 97 6.70 5.65 8.52
N GLY A 98 7.75 4.88 8.26
CA GLY A 98 7.66 3.43 8.10
C GLY A 98 8.09 2.67 9.36
N ILE A 99 7.45 1.53 9.59
CA ILE A 99 7.85 0.53 10.58
C ILE A 99 8.13 -0.77 9.83
N GLU A 100 9.38 -1.23 9.83
CA GLU A 100 9.75 -2.54 9.28
C GLU A 100 9.18 -3.64 10.15
N ASP A 101 8.58 -4.64 9.52
CA ASP A 101 8.06 -5.86 10.13
C ASP A 101 7.20 -5.63 11.39
N ALA A 102 6.27 -4.67 11.30
CA ALA A 102 5.34 -4.31 12.38
C ALA A 102 4.45 -5.47 12.87
N ALA A 103 4.40 -6.59 12.13
CA ALA A 103 3.77 -7.83 12.56
C ALA A 103 4.56 -8.56 13.68
N THR A 104 5.79 -8.15 13.97
CA THR A 104 6.60 -8.65 15.08
C THR A 104 6.52 -7.71 16.28
N LEU A 105 6.41 -8.29 17.48
CA LEU A 105 6.37 -7.51 18.72
C LEU A 105 7.68 -6.72 18.92
N GLU A 106 8.82 -7.31 18.58
CA GLU A 106 10.12 -6.67 18.72
C GLU A 106 10.23 -5.39 17.88
N ALA A 107 9.82 -5.43 16.61
CA ALA A 107 9.90 -4.25 15.76
C ALA A 107 8.90 -3.15 16.18
N ALA A 108 7.68 -3.54 16.56
CA ALA A 108 6.70 -2.60 17.10
C ALA A 108 7.21 -1.94 18.40
N GLN A 109 7.80 -2.70 19.31
CA GLN A 109 8.37 -2.19 20.55
C GLN A 109 9.57 -1.28 20.30
N LYS A 110 10.46 -1.66 19.36
CA LYS A 110 11.61 -0.85 18.96
C LYS A 110 11.18 0.51 18.43
N PHE A 111 10.19 0.55 17.52
CA PHE A 111 9.66 1.82 17.03
C PHE A 111 8.98 2.62 18.15
N THR A 112 8.21 1.95 19.02
CA THR A 112 7.56 2.59 20.17
C THR A 112 8.57 3.26 21.09
N ASN A 113 9.64 2.55 21.47
CA ASN A 113 10.68 3.08 22.35
C ASN A 113 11.47 4.23 21.70
N LEU A 114 11.56 4.24 20.37
CA LEU A 114 12.18 5.34 19.62
C LEU A 114 11.34 6.62 19.70
N MET A 115 10.02 6.50 19.58
CA MET A 115 9.08 7.63 19.64
C MET A 115 8.76 8.08 21.08
N TRP A 116 8.69 7.12 22.00
CA TRP A 116 8.43 7.31 23.42
C TRP A 116 9.47 6.55 24.26
N PRO A 117 10.59 7.19 24.62
CA PRO A 117 11.63 6.55 25.45
C PRO A 117 11.15 6.07 26.82
N THR A 118 10.03 6.62 27.32
CA THR A 118 9.37 6.20 28.57
C THR A 118 8.33 5.08 28.36
N GLY A 119 8.17 4.58 27.14
CA GLY A 119 7.18 3.57 26.77
C GLY A 119 5.83 4.17 26.35
N ASN A 120 5.11 3.40 25.53
CA ASN A 120 3.72 3.62 25.14
C ASN A 120 3.10 2.26 24.74
N ASP A 121 2.77 1.44 25.74
CA ASP A 121 2.30 0.07 25.53
C ASP A 121 1.07 0.02 24.64
N ARG A 122 0.15 0.97 24.82
CA ARG A 122 -1.05 1.10 23.99
C ARG A 122 -0.71 1.30 22.51
N PHE A 123 0.24 2.17 22.17
CA PHE A 123 0.69 2.35 20.78
C PHE A 123 1.28 1.04 20.24
N CYS A 124 2.17 0.41 21.01
CA CYS A 124 2.83 -0.84 20.60
C CYS A 124 1.81 -1.95 20.33
N GLU A 125 0.85 -2.16 21.24
CA GLU A 125 -0.20 -3.18 21.13
C GLU A 125 -1.05 -2.98 19.87
N TYR A 126 -1.57 -1.77 19.64
CA TYR A 126 -2.40 -1.50 18.47
C TYR A 126 -1.64 -1.62 17.15
N ILE A 127 -0.41 -1.09 17.08
CA ILE A 127 0.40 -1.18 15.86
C ILE A 127 0.80 -2.63 15.57
N HIS A 128 1.19 -3.40 16.60
CA HIS A 128 1.53 -4.81 16.43
C HIS A 128 0.33 -5.63 15.97
N ALA A 129 -0.83 -5.48 16.64
CA ALA A 129 -2.05 -6.19 16.27
C ALA A 129 -2.50 -5.85 14.84
N TYR A 130 -2.41 -4.56 14.47
CA TYR A 130 -2.74 -4.11 13.13
C TYR A 130 -1.75 -4.61 12.08
N GLY A 131 -0.44 -4.54 12.36
CA GLY A 131 0.62 -5.07 11.50
C GLY A 131 0.41 -6.55 11.17
N LYS A 132 0.11 -7.38 12.18
CA LYS A 132 -0.24 -8.78 11.97
C LYS A 132 -1.44 -8.98 11.04
N LEU A 133 -2.51 -8.21 11.27
CA LEU A 133 -3.74 -8.32 10.49
C LEU A 133 -3.52 -7.99 9.02
N VAL A 134 -2.78 -6.91 8.72
CA VAL A 134 -2.52 -6.52 7.33
C VAL A 134 -1.52 -7.43 6.64
N THR A 135 -0.51 -7.96 7.35
CA THR A 135 0.40 -8.99 6.83
C THR A 135 -0.36 -10.28 6.50
N GLU A 136 -1.29 -10.71 7.34
CA GLU A 136 -2.13 -11.88 7.06
C GLU A 136 -2.97 -11.67 5.79
N LEU A 137 -3.57 -10.48 5.63
CA LEU A 137 -4.33 -10.13 4.44
C LEU A 137 -3.46 -10.16 3.17
N ASP A 138 -2.25 -9.59 3.24
CA ASP A 138 -1.31 -9.63 2.12
C ASP A 138 -0.90 -11.06 1.75
N GLN A 139 -0.56 -11.89 2.74
CA GLN A 139 -0.23 -13.31 2.51
C GLN A 139 -1.40 -14.07 1.86
N MET A 140 -2.65 -13.78 2.25
CA MET A 140 -3.82 -14.35 1.59
C MET A 140 -3.91 -13.92 0.12
N VAL A 141 -3.76 -12.63 -0.18
CA VAL A 141 -3.80 -12.12 -1.56
C VAL A 141 -2.66 -12.68 -2.39
N THR A 142 -1.44 -12.64 -1.89
CA THR A 142 -0.24 -13.17 -2.56
C THR A 142 -0.42 -14.65 -2.87
N ARG A 143 -0.92 -15.45 -1.93
CA ARG A 143 -1.23 -16.86 -2.20
C ARG A 143 -2.24 -17.02 -3.33
N MET A 144 -3.32 -16.24 -3.32
CA MET A 144 -4.31 -16.25 -4.40
C MET A 144 -3.70 -15.89 -5.75
N ILE A 145 -2.80 -14.90 -5.80
CA ILE A 145 -2.07 -14.53 -7.02
C ILE A 145 -1.27 -15.73 -7.53
N PHE A 146 -0.42 -16.33 -6.68
CA PHE A 146 0.44 -17.44 -7.09
C PHE A 146 -0.35 -18.66 -7.56
N GLU A 147 -1.41 -19.04 -6.82
CA GLU A 147 -2.29 -20.15 -7.22
C GLU A 147 -3.08 -19.84 -8.51
N SER A 148 -3.49 -18.59 -8.72
CA SER A 148 -4.22 -18.19 -9.94
C SER A 148 -3.36 -18.30 -11.21
N TYR A 149 -2.03 -18.17 -11.08
CA TYR A 149 -1.08 -18.31 -12.19
C TYR A 149 -0.45 -19.71 -12.28
N GLY A 150 -0.81 -20.65 -11.39
CA GLY A 150 -0.25 -22.01 -11.39
C GLY A 150 1.25 -22.06 -11.02
N VAL A 151 1.70 -21.10 -10.21
CA VAL A 151 3.10 -20.97 -9.75
C VAL A 151 3.24 -21.10 -8.25
N GLU A 152 2.27 -21.75 -7.58
CA GLU A 152 2.17 -21.90 -6.13
C GLU A 152 3.42 -22.49 -5.47
N LYS A 153 4.21 -23.28 -6.21
CA LYS A 153 5.49 -23.83 -5.74
C LYS A 153 6.52 -22.76 -5.34
N HIS A 154 6.37 -21.52 -5.79
CA HIS A 154 7.26 -20.40 -5.47
C HIS A 154 6.76 -19.51 -4.33
N HIS A 155 5.53 -19.73 -3.86
CA HIS A 155 4.88 -18.89 -2.86
C HIS A 155 5.67 -18.83 -1.55
N ASP A 156 6.05 -19.99 -1.00
CA ASP A 156 6.72 -20.03 0.29
C ASP A 156 8.10 -19.35 0.24
N SER A 157 8.85 -19.54 -0.84
CA SER A 157 10.11 -18.84 -1.07
C SER A 157 9.92 -17.32 -1.19
N TYR A 158 8.83 -16.87 -1.81
CA TYR A 158 8.51 -15.45 -1.89
C TYR A 158 8.23 -14.89 -0.49
N VAL A 159 7.35 -15.55 0.28
CA VAL A 159 7.01 -15.15 1.65
C VAL A 159 8.25 -15.08 2.54
N ASP A 160 9.12 -16.09 2.48
CA ASP A 160 10.37 -16.14 3.26
C ASP A 160 11.36 -15.01 2.91
N SER A 161 11.30 -14.51 1.67
CA SER A 161 12.15 -13.41 1.19
C SER A 161 11.52 -12.02 1.38
N THR A 162 10.25 -11.95 1.76
CA THR A 162 9.47 -10.71 1.82
C THR A 162 9.76 -9.96 3.12
N CYS A 163 9.99 -8.65 3.00
CA CYS A 163 10.08 -7.75 4.14
C CYS A 163 8.91 -6.76 4.09
N TYR A 164 8.16 -6.69 5.19
CA TYR A 164 6.98 -5.84 5.26
C TYR A 164 7.33 -4.47 5.82
N VAL A 165 6.73 -3.42 5.25
CA VAL A 165 6.83 -2.06 5.81
C VAL A 165 5.43 -1.53 6.04
N LEU A 166 5.08 -1.30 7.30
CA LEU A 166 3.87 -0.57 7.66
C LEU A 166 4.15 0.93 7.56
N ARG A 167 3.64 1.57 6.51
CA ARG A 167 3.73 3.03 6.33
C ARG A 167 2.56 3.73 7.02
N LEU A 168 2.88 4.60 7.96
CA LEU A 168 1.95 5.47 8.65
C LEU A 168 1.97 6.83 7.95
N LEU A 169 0.80 7.38 7.62
CA LEU A 169 0.68 8.62 6.84
C LEU A 169 -0.39 9.54 7.43
N LYS A 170 -0.08 10.84 7.49
CA LYS A 170 -1.01 11.92 7.83
C LYS A 170 -0.98 12.96 6.73
N THR A 171 -2.15 13.29 6.19
CA THR A 171 -2.31 14.41 5.24
C THR A 171 -3.09 15.52 5.94
N ARG A 172 -2.62 16.76 5.81
CA ARG A 172 -3.36 17.95 6.28
C ARG A 172 -4.17 18.57 5.15
N ALA A 173 -5.21 19.30 5.50
CA ALA A 173 -5.87 20.17 4.54
C ALA A 173 -4.88 21.23 3.99
N PRO A 174 -4.93 21.52 2.70
CA PRO A 174 -4.15 22.60 2.10
C PRO A 174 -4.64 23.96 2.63
N LYS A 175 -3.70 24.90 2.79
CA LYS A 175 -3.99 26.30 3.10
C LYS A 175 -4.29 27.08 1.81
N GLU A 176 -4.75 28.32 1.98
CA GLU A 176 -4.94 29.23 0.85
C GLU A 176 -3.64 29.38 0.05
N ASN A 177 -3.71 29.17 -1.27
CA ASN A 177 -2.60 29.16 -2.23
C ASN A 177 -1.67 27.92 -2.21
N GLU A 178 -2.00 26.86 -1.47
CA GLU A 178 -1.32 25.57 -1.60
C GLU A 178 -2.00 24.68 -2.66
N THR A 179 -1.23 23.75 -3.24
CA THR A 179 -1.80 22.69 -4.09
C THR A 179 -2.69 21.77 -3.25
N ASN A 180 -3.69 21.13 -3.87
CA ASN A 180 -4.45 20.06 -3.22
C ASN A 180 -3.76 18.69 -3.34
N LEU A 181 -2.62 18.62 -4.04
CA LEU A 181 -1.89 17.38 -4.29
C LEU A 181 -1.01 17.01 -3.09
N GLY A 182 -1.50 16.08 -2.27
CA GLY A 182 -0.80 15.59 -1.09
C GLY A 182 0.50 14.84 -1.42
N LEU A 183 0.38 13.85 -2.30
CA LEU A 183 1.45 13.02 -2.84
C LEU A 183 1.30 13.01 -4.36
N GLY A 184 2.41 13.15 -5.08
CA GLY A 184 2.38 13.15 -6.55
C GLY A 184 1.98 11.80 -7.13
N THR A 185 1.54 11.77 -8.39
CA THR A 185 1.32 10.53 -9.14
C THR A 185 2.61 9.70 -9.16
N HIS A 186 2.51 8.43 -8.76
CA HIS A 186 3.62 7.47 -8.71
C HIS A 186 3.06 6.04 -8.77
N THR A 187 3.97 5.07 -8.91
CA THR A 187 3.69 3.65 -8.70
C THR A 187 4.44 3.17 -7.47
N ASP A 188 3.93 2.12 -6.82
CA ASP A 188 4.62 1.53 -5.68
C ASP A 188 5.63 0.49 -6.15
N THR A 189 6.84 0.52 -5.62
CA THR A 189 7.91 -0.42 -6.00
C THR A 189 7.74 -1.83 -5.42
N SER A 190 6.75 -2.03 -4.55
CA SER A 190 6.48 -3.32 -3.90
C SER A 190 5.87 -4.32 -4.88
N PHE A 191 5.67 -5.56 -4.45
CA PHE A 191 4.87 -6.54 -5.19
C PHE A 191 3.38 -6.17 -5.09
N THR A 192 2.93 -5.91 -3.88
CA THR A 192 1.57 -5.48 -3.54
C THR A 192 1.63 -4.33 -2.54
N THR A 193 0.61 -3.47 -2.58
CA THR A 193 0.36 -2.46 -1.54
C THR A 193 -1.04 -2.62 -1.00
N ILE A 194 -1.19 -2.51 0.32
CA ILE A 194 -2.49 -2.46 1.00
C ILE A 194 -2.68 -1.06 1.62
N LEU A 195 -3.69 -0.34 1.14
CA LEU A 195 -4.08 0.98 1.62
C LEU A 195 -5.32 0.91 2.52
N HIS A 196 -5.30 1.68 3.59
CA HIS A 196 -6.42 1.85 4.51
C HIS A 196 -6.53 3.31 4.94
N GLN A 197 -7.73 3.89 4.82
CA GLN A 197 -7.96 5.32 5.03
C GLN A 197 -8.98 5.58 6.14
N ASN A 198 -8.81 6.70 6.85
CA ASN A 198 -9.73 7.16 7.91
C ASN A 198 -10.98 7.87 7.36
N GLN A 199 -11.52 7.40 6.22
CA GLN A 199 -12.74 7.93 5.58
C GLN A 199 -12.68 9.42 5.22
N VAL A 200 -11.47 9.97 5.11
CA VAL A 200 -11.20 11.26 4.47
C VAL A 200 -10.70 10.94 3.08
N ASN A 201 -11.56 11.15 2.09
CA ASN A 201 -11.27 10.78 0.71
C ASN A 201 -10.17 11.67 0.13
N GLY A 202 -9.22 11.04 -0.56
CA GLY A 202 -8.13 11.72 -1.24
C GLY A 202 -7.28 10.81 -2.13
N LEU A 203 -7.60 9.51 -2.20
CA LEU A 203 -6.96 8.57 -3.10
C LEU A 203 -7.61 8.69 -4.49
N GLU A 204 -6.79 9.02 -5.48
CA GLU A 204 -7.13 8.94 -6.90
C GLU A 204 -6.26 7.86 -7.55
N VAL A 205 -6.84 7.08 -8.46
CA VAL A 205 -6.13 6.05 -9.22
C VAL A 205 -6.34 6.29 -10.71
N ASP A 206 -5.24 6.29 -11.47
CA ASP A 206 -5.27 6.34 -12.92
C ASP A 206 -5.60 4.95 -13.48
N THR A 207 -6.75 4.82 -14.13
CA THR A 207 -7.17 3.59 -14.81
C THR A 207 -7.08 3.75 -16.33
N LYS A 208 -7.22 2.65 -17.08
CA LYS A 208 -7.28 2.71 -18.56
C LYS A 208 -8.42 3.58 -19.09
N ASP A 209 -9.48 3.73 -18.31
CA ASP A 209 -10.68 4.51 -18.64
C ASP A 209 -10.64 5.93 -18.02
N GLY A 210 -9.47 6.33 -17.50
CA GLY A 210 -9.24 7.61 -16.87
C GLY A 210 -9.09 7.53 -15.35
N LYS A 211 -8.90 8.70 -14.74
CA LYS A 211 -8.69 8.82 -13.30
C LYS A 211 -10.00 8.66 -12.52
N ILE A 212 -9.97 7.88 -11.44
CA ILE A 212 -11.12 7.74 -10.53
C ILE A 212 -10.76 8.07 -9.09
N ASN A 213 -11.76 8.55 -8.35
CA ASN A 213 -11.71 8.63 -6.89
C ASN A 213 -12.03 7.25 -6.29
N VAL A 214 -11.21 6.81 -5.34
CA VAL A 214 -11.39 5.51 -4.70
C VAL A 214 -12.04 5.69 -3.33
N ASP A 215 -13.34 5.42 -3.28
CA ASP A 215 -14.14 5.43 -2.05
C ASP A 215 -14.48 4.00 -1.63
N PHE A 216 -14.25 3.68 -0.35
CA PHE A 216 -14.43 2.32 0.18
C PHE A 216 -14.75 2.34 1.67
N SER A 217 -15.42 1.27 2.10
CA SER A 217 -15.94 1.18 3.47
C SER A 217 -14.83 1.28 4.53
N PRO A 218 -15.13 1.74 5.75
CA PRO A 218 -14.14 1.81 6.82
C PRO A 218 -13.60 0.45 7.28
N SER A 219 -14.27 -0.65 6.90
CA SER A 219 -13.84 -2.04 7.15
C SER A 219 -13.15 -2.66 5.95
N SER A 220 -12.89 -1.88 4.90
CA SER A 220 -12.26 -2.33 3.66
C SER A 220 -10.84 -1.81 3.56
N PHE A 221 -10.05 -2.54 2.78
CA PHE A 221 -8.73 -2.13 2.33
C PHE A 221 -8.75 -2.00 0.80
N VAL A 222 -7.81 -1.25 0.25
CA VAL A 222 -7.53 -1.29 -1.20
C VAL A 222 -6.21 -2.01 -1.39
N VAL A 223 -6.22 -3.03 -2.23
CA VAL A 223 -5.02 -3.78 -2.62
C VAL A 223 -4.64 -3.36 -4.03
N MET A 224 -3.39 -3.00 -4.23
CA MET A 224 -2.85 -2.51 -5.51
C MET A 224 -1.65 -3.36 -5.93
N ALA A 225 -1.52 -3.58 -7.24
CA ALA A 225 -0.31 -4.11 -7.84
C ALA A 225 0.80 -3.05 -7.78
N GLY A 226 2.00 -3.45 -7.35
CA GLY A 226 3.19 -2.63 -7.47
C GLY A 226 4.10 -3.10 -8.61
N ASP A 227 5.20 -2.38 -8.83
CA ASP A 227 6.10 -2.60 -9.95
C ASP A 227 6.74 -3.99 -9.93
N ALA A 228 6.97 -4.57 -8.74
CA ALA A 228 7.57 -5.90 -8.63
C ALA A 228 6.62 -7.05 -8.98
N LEU A 229 5.30 -6.77 -9.08
CA LEU A 229 4.32 -7.71 -9.64
C LEU A 229 4.22 -7.58 -11.17
N MET A 230 4.79 -6.53 -11.76
CA MET A 230 4.86 -6.41 -13.21
C MET A 230 5.80 -7.47 -13.80
N VAL A 231 5.48 -7.94 -15.00
CA VAL A 231 6.27 -8.94 -15.72
C VAL A 231 7.60 -8.31 -16.18
N PRO A 232 8.76 -8.91 -15.83
CA PRO A 232 10.06 -8.47 -16.33
C PRO A 232 10.11 -8.44 -17.86
N GLU A 233 10.77 -7.42 -18.44
CA GLU A 233 10.87 -7.24 -19.89
C GLU A 233 11.49 -8.46 -20.62
N GLU A 234 12.31 -9.26 -19.94
CA GLU A 234 12.97 -10.43 -20.50
C GLU A 234 12.06 -11.66 -20.66
N LEU A 235 10.90 -11.65 -19.99
CA LEU A 235 9.86 -12.67 -20.12
C LEU A 235 8.79 -12.28 -21.15
N VAL A 236 9.05 -11.19 -21.88
CA VAL A 236 8.15 -10.64 -22.87
C VAL A 236 8.76 -10.88 -24.24
N ASP A 237 8.07 -11.67 -25.04
CA ASP A 237 8.50 -12.04 -26.39
C ASP A 237 7.35 -11.99 -27.38
N GLU A 238 7.58 -12.47 -28.61
CA GLU A 238 6.55 -12.49 -29.66
C GLU A 238 5.39 -13.45 -29.35
N GLU A 239 5.61 -14.47 -28.50
CA GLU A 239 4.59 -15.41 -28.06
C GLU A 239 3.76 -14.84 -26.90
N TYR A 240 4.39 -14.04 -26.02
CA TYR A 240 3.79 -13.38 -24.86
C TYR A 240 4.10 -11.87 -24.82
N PRO A 241 3.54 -11.05 -25.74
CA PRO A 241 3.88 -9.63 -25.83
C PRO A 241 3.28 -8.78 -24.69
N LEU A 242 4.05 -7.79 -24.20
CA LEU A 242 3.59 -6.77 -23.26
C LEU A 242 2.45 -5.97 -23.88
N LYS A 243 1.32 -5.92 -23.19
CA LYS A 243 0.10 -5.23 -23.67
C LYS A 243 -0.01 -3.78 -23.17
N TYR A 244 0.97 -3.30 -22.41
CA TYR A 244 1.05 -1.93 -21.89
C TYR A 244 2.52 -1.52 -21.71
N LYS A 245 2.77 -0.25 -21.34
CA LYS A 245 4.12 0.31 -21.19
C LYS A 245 4.48 0.52 -19.70
N PRO A 246 5.44 -0.23 -19.13
CA PRO A 246 5.83 -0.08 -17.73
C PRO A 246 6.71 1.16 -17.48
N LEU A 247 6.71 1.65 -16.24
CA LEU A 247 7.57 2.76 -15.76
C LEU A 247 8.67 2.18 -14.86
N ASP A 248 9.95 2.42 -15.17
CA ASP A 248 11.06 2.08 -14.26
C ASP A 248 11.12 3.08 -13.09
N HIS A 249 10.39 2.75 -12.02
CA HIS A 249 10.22 3.64 -10.88
C HIS A 249 11.50 3.80 -10.03
N LEU A 250 12.33 2.76 -9.92
CA LEU A 250 13.59 2.85 -9.15
C LEU A 250 14.63 3.69 -9.89
N GLY A 251 14.75 3.53 -11.21
CA GLY A 251 15.54 4.42 -12.05
C GLY A 251 15.02 5.86 -12.00
N PHE A 252 13.70 6.04 -12.03
CA PHE A 252 13.07 7.35 -11.86
C PHE A 252 13.37 7.97 -10.49
N LEU A 253 13.23 7.24 -9.39
CA LEU A 253 13.51 7.74 -8.04
C LEU A 253 15.00 8.10 -7.85
N HIS A 254 15.91 7.27 -8.38
CA HIS A 254 17.35 7.56 -8.34
C HIS A 254 17.70 8.81 -9.17
N PHE A 255 16.99 9.00 -10.29
CA PHE A 255 17.10 10.19 -11.12
C PHE A 255 16.49 11.44 -10.44
N PHE A 256 15.33 11.29 -9.79
CA PHE A 256 14.61 12.33 -9.06
C PHE A 256 15.44 12.93 -7.92
N GLN A 257 16.22 12.09 -7.22
CA GLN A 257 17.14 12.56 -6.17
C GLN A 257 18.26 13.47 -6.71
N LYS A 258 18.49 13.52 -8.02
CA LYS A 258 19.55 14.30 -8.66
C LYS A 258 19.06 15.57 -9.38
N THR A 259 17.76 15.75 -9.64
CA THR A 259 17.26 16.86 -10.50
C THR A 259 15.93 17.47 -10.02
N ARG A 260 15.65 18.73 -10.40
CA ARG A 260 14.46 19.51 -9.96
C ARG A 260 13.24 19.46 -10.90
N ARG A 261 13.30 18.76 -12.05
CA ARG A 261 12.18 18.59 -13.02
C ARG A 261 12.18 17.17 -13.64
N PRO A 262 11.72 16.16 -12.90
CA PRO A 262 12.24 14.81 -13.09
C PRO A 262 11.54 13.97 -14.17
N ILE A 263 10.24 14.18 -14.45
CA ILE A 263 9.50 13.34 -15.40
C ILE A 263 9.89 13.60 -16.87
N LYS A 264 10.07 14.88 -17.25
CA LYS A 264 10.43 15.23 -18.64
C LYS A 264 11.86 14.77 -18.98
N ASP A 265 12.77 14.99 -18.05
CA ASP A 265 14.18 14.67 -18.25
C ASP A 265 14.43 13.14 -18.18
N TYR A 266 13.68 12.39 -17.35
CA TYR A 266 13.78 10.93 -17.28
C TYR A 266 13.11 10.24 -18.49
N CYS A 267 11.92 10.71 -18.88
CA CYS A 267 11.17 10.10 -19.99
C CYS A 267 11.56 10.64 -21.38
N GLY A 268 12.43 11.65 -21.47
CA GLY A 268 12.90 12.24 -22.73
C GLY A 268 11.83 12.99 -23.53
N ILE A 269 10.87 13.64 -22.86
CA ILE A 269 9.70 14.32 -23.47
C ILE A 269 9.77 15.85 -23.32
#